data_AF-A0AAX1U1W0-F1
#
_entry.id   AF-A0AAX1U1W0-F1
#
_cell.length_a   1.000
_cell.length_b   1.000
_cell.length_c   1.000
_cell.angle_alpha   90.00
_cell.angle_beta   90.00
_cell.angle_gamma   90.00
#
_symmetry.space_group_name_H-M   'P 1'
#
loop_
_entity.id
_entity.type
_entity.pdbx_description
1 polymer ?
#
loop_
_entity_poly.entity_id
_entity_poly.type
_entity_poly.pdbx_seq_one_letter_code
_entity_poly.pdbx_strand_id
1 'polypeptide(L)'
;MSNNVYKVNYKGEEISLSELSKRTDIPYKTLLNRYKEGKRGDELLREYNNEDNSLYVMYEGKEITLVELSKITGIKYGTLLYRYKNGKRDEELWGNSNAKNKKGGTRKPEIYVMYKGKETSLIELSKITGIQYSILYQRYKKGEKIEDILKKGKKTKLNVMYKGKEISLLELSEITGIKYITLVTRFKNGNDLLQENKRGGQLKAEYDGEELTLSQISKITGVPLSTLHRRYRKGIRDRRLWARNIYIK
;
A
#
# COMPACT_ATOMS: atom_id res chain seq x y z
N MET A 1 -46.31 13.43 16.20
CA MET A 1 -45.19 12.48 16.04
C MET A 1 -45.35 11.42 17.13
N SER A 2 -45.57 10.16 16.74
CA SER A 2 -45.88 9.09 17.68
C SER A 2 -44.66 8.82 18.59
N ASN A 3 -44.75 9.23 19.87
CA ASN A 3 -43.75 8.88 20.88
C ASN A 3 -43.80 7.36 21.05
N ASN A 4 -42.85 6.65 20.45
CA ASN A 4 -42.74 5.20 20.63
C ASN A 4 -42.21 4.96 22.05
N VAL A 5 -43.13 4.75 23.00
CA VAL A 5 -42.81 4.54 24.40
C VAL A 5 -42.32 3.11 24.57
N TYR A 6 -41.00 2.93 24.63
CA TYR A 6 -40.41 1.64 24.93
C TYR A 6 -40.70 1.26 26.39
N LYS A 7 -41.50 0.21 26.58
CA LYS A 7 -41.88 -0.32 27.88
C LYS A 7 -41.04 -1.55 28.24
N VAL A 8 -40.78 -1.71 29.54
CA VAL A 8 -39.99 -2.80 30.11
C VAL A 8 -40.63 -3.25 31.43
N ASN A 9 -40.50 -4.53 31.75
CA ASN A 9 -40.85 -5.03 33.07
C ASN A 9 -39.70 -4.77 34.05
N TYR A 10 -39.99 -4.07 35.15
CA TYR A 10 -39.05 -3.82 36.24
C TYR A 10 -39.74 -4.13 37.57
N LYS A 11 -39.21 -5.12 38.31
CA LYS A 11 -39.77 -5.60 39.59
C LYS A 11 -41.26 -5.98 39.51
N GLY A 12 -41.70 -6.53 38.38
CA GLY A 12 -43.09 -6.95 38.17
C GLY A 12 -44.01 -5.88 37.60
N GLU A 13 -43.55 -4.61 37.49
CA GLU A 13 -44.32 -3.51 36.91
C GLU A 13 -43.90 -3.23 35.46
N GLU A 14 -44.85 -2.91 34.57
CA GLU A 14 -44.54 -2.46 33.22
C GLU A 14 -44.36 -0.93 33.19
N ILE A 15 -43.12 -0.46 33.04
CA ILE A 15 -42.76 0.97 33.07
C ILE A 15 -42.00 1.39 31.81
N SER A 16 -41.97 2.68 31.51
CA SER A 16 -41.21 3.21 30.36
C SER A 16 -39.70 3.30 30.65
N LEU A 17 -38.85 3.29 29.61
CA LEU A 17 -37.40 3.51 29.77
C LEU A 17 -37.06 4.87 30.40
N SER A 18 -37.90 5.89 30.20
CA SER A 18 -37.74 7.22 30.81
C SER A 18 -38.01 7.17 32.32
N GLU A 19 -39.04 6.45 32.75
CA GLU A 19 -39.30 6.21 34.17
C GLU A 19 -38.24 5.32 34.80
N LEU A 20 -37.80 4.28 34.09
CA LEU A 20 -36.71 3.42 34.56
C LEU A 20 -35.43 4.24 34.79
N SER A 21 -35.07 5.14 33.88
CA SER A 21 -33.91 6.05 34.02
C SER A 21 -33.96 6.88 35.30
N LYS A 22 -35.13 7.41 35.65
CA LYS A 22 -35.31 8.19 36.89
C LYS A 22 -35.24 7.33 38.14
N ARG A 23 -35.74 6.09 38.08
CA ARG A 23 -35.79 5.16 39.22
C ARG A 23 -34.44 4.53 39.54
N THR A 24 -33.56 4.37 38.54
CA THR A 24 -32.29 3.66 38.69
C THR A 24 -31.06 4.55 38.53
N ASP A 25 -31.26 5.84 38.25
CA ASP A 25 -30.24 6.85 37.95
C ASP A 25 -29.33 6.49 36.76
N ILE A 26 -29.73 5.52 35.93
CA ILE A 26 -29.04 5.16 34.70
C ILE A 26 -29.51 6.10 33.58
N PRO A 27 -28.61 6.77 32.83
CA PRO A 27 -29.02 7.69 31.77
C PRO A 27 -29.92 7.03 30.71
N TYR A 28 -31.02 7.71 30.35
CA TYR A 28 -31.99 7.22 29.36
C TYR A 28 -31.34 6.73 28.06
N LYS A 29 -30.31 7.44 27.57
CA LYS A 29 -29.58 7.08 26.35
C LYS A 29 -28.88 5.72 26.48
N THR A 30 -28.33 5.41 27.65
CA THR A 30 -27.69 4.12 27.96
C THR A 30 -28.73 3.00 27.96
N LEU A 31 -29.87 3.21 28.63
CA LEU A 31 -30.98 2.26 28.64
C LEU A 31 -31.55 2.01 27.23
N LEU A 32 -31.71 3.08 26.44
CA LEU A 32 -32.20 2.99 25.06
C LEU A 32 -31.26 2.18 24.16
N ASN A 33 -29.95 2.41 24.27
CA ASN A 33 -28.96 1.64 23.50
C ASN A 33 -28.99 0.16 23.88
N ARG A 34 -29.00 -0.15 25.19
CA ARG A 34 -29.11 -1.52 25.69
C ARG A 34 -30.39 -2.20 25.22
N TYR A 35 -31.51 -1.48 25.23
CA TYR A 35 -32.80 -1.99 24.75
C TYR A 35 -32.77 -2.28 23.24
N LYS A 36 -32.17 -1.40 22.43
CA LYS A 36 -31.97 -1.60 20.99
C LYS A 36 -31.01 -2.77 20.67
N GLU A 37 -30.04 -3.02 21.54
CA GLU A 37 -29.16 -4.21 21.49
C GLU A 37 -29.87 -5.51 21.91
N GLY A 38 -31.13 -5.43 22.35
CA GLY A 38 -31.92 -6.60 22.75
C GLY A 38 -31.84 -6.96 24.23
N LYS A 39 -31.08 -6.22 25.06
CA LYS A 39 -30.96 -6.48 26.51
C LYS A 39 -32.27 -6.22 27.23
N ARG A 40 -32.63 -7.06 28.19
CA ARG A 40 -33.88 -7.00 28.97
C ARG A 40 -33.63 -7.34 30.44
N GLY A 41 -34.60 -7.04 31.32
CA GLY A 41 -34.50 -7.36 32.75
C GLY A 41 -33.25 -6.75 33.39
N ASP A 42 -32.52 -7.54 34.19
CA ASP A 42 -31.34 -7.08 34.93
C ASP A 42 -30.18 -6.64 34.03
N GLU A 43 -30.12 -7.11 32.78
CA GLU A 43 -29.11 -6.67 31.81
C GLU A 43 -29.27 -5.20 31.40
N LEU A 44 -30.48 -4.64 31.54
CA LEU A 44 -30.69 -3.21 31.35
C LEU A 44 -30.08 -2.39 32.49
N LEU A 45 -29.96 -2.99 33.68
CA LEU A 45 -29.65 -2.32 34.93
C LEU A 45 -28.20 -2.48 35.39
N ARG A 46 -27.45 -3.38 34.76
CA ARG A 46 -26.05 -3.63 35.10
C ARG A 46 -25.26 -2.31 35.14
N GLU A 47 -24.60 -2.05 36.26
CA GLU A 47 -23.81 -0.83 36.47
C GLU A 47 -22.72 -0.70 35.41
N TYR A 48 -22.42 0.53 35.00
CA TYR A 48 -21.33 0.80 34.07
C TYR A 48 -20.00 0.72 34.84
N ASN A 49 -19.61 -0.50 35.18
CA ASN A 49 -18.27 -0.75 35.70
C ASN A 49 -17.30 -0.65 34.52
N ASN A 50 -16.39 0.32 34.55
CA ASN A 50 -15.28 0.40 33.58
C ASN A 50 -14.38 -0.85 33.61
N GLU A 51 -14.55 -1.70 34.62
CA GLU A 51 -13.92 -3.01 34.78
C GLU A 51 -14.71 -4.15 34.11
N ASP A 52 -15.98 -3.94 33.75
CA ASP A 52 -16.89 -4.97 33.18
C ASP A 52 -16.82 -5.08 31.64
N ASN A 53 -15.94 -4.30 31.02
CA ASN A 53 -15.54 -4.52 29.62
C ASN A 53 -14.41 -5.56 29.51
N SER A 54 -14.13 -6.26 30.61
CA SER A 54 -13.22 -7.39 30.67
C SER A 54 -13.87 -8.57 29.97
N LEU A 55 -13.51 -8.77 28.70
CA LEU A 55 -13.88 -9.99 27.98
C LEU A 55 -13.20 -11.18 28.65
N TYR A 56 -13.99 -12.07 29.23
CA TYR A 56 -13.53 -13.30 29.85
C TYR A 56 -13.41 -14.43 28.83
N VAL A 57 -12.38 -15.26 29.00
CA VAL A 57 -12.13 -16.46 28.20
C VAL A 57 -11.59 -17.56 29.09
N MET A 58 -11.84 -18.80 28.70
CA MET A 58 -11.25 -19.96 29.35
C MET A 58 -9.81 -20.13 28.87
N TYR A 59 -8.85 -20.29 29.78
CA TYR A 59 -7.46 -20.60 29.48
C TYR A 59 -6.95 -21.63 30.51
N GLU A 60 -6.47 -22.78 30.05
CA GLU A 60 -6.01 -23.90 30.90
C GLU A 60 -7.01 -24.27 32.02
N GLY A 61 -8.30 -24.31 31.69
CA GLY A 61 -9.36 -24.67 32.63
C GLY A 61 -9.74 -23.60 33.64
N LYS A 62 -9.22 -22.38 33.53
CA LYS A 62 -9.56 -21.22 34.37
C LYS A 62 -10.20 -20.11 33.55
N GLU A 63 -11.17 -19.41 34.12
CA GLU A 63 -11.75 -18.21 33.53
C GLU A 63 -10.86 -17.01 33.84
N ILE A 64 -10.37 -16.34 32.80
CA ILE A 64 -9.49 -15.17 32.92
C ILE A 64 -9.89 -14.08 31.92
N THR A 65 -9.50 -12.84 32.17
CA THR A 65 -9.76 -11.70 31.27
C THR A 65 -8.79 -11.69 30.09
N LEU A 66 -9.15 -11.05 28.98
CA LEU A 66 -8.22 -10.80 27.86
C LEU A 66 -6.99 -9.97 28.27
N VAL A 67 -7.09 -9.16 29.32
CA VAL A 67 -5.94 -8.40 29.87
C VAL A 67 -4.98 -9.33 30.59
N GLU A 68 -5.48 -10.26 31.39
CA GLU A 68 -4.68 -11.29 32.05
C GLU A 68 -4.09 -12.25 31.02
N LEU A 69 -4.87 -12.68 30.04
CA LEU A 69 -4.41 -13.49 28.91
C LEU A 69 -3.30 -12.78 28.14
N SER A 70 -3.38 -11.46 27.98
CA SER A 70 -2.33 -10.65 27.35
C SER A 70 -1.01 -10.71 28.13
N LYS A 71 -1.08 -10.63 29.47
CA LYS A 71 0.08 -10.74 30.35
C LYS A 71 0.68 -12.15 30.35
N ILE A 72 -0.18 -13.18 30.36
CA ILE A 72 0.24 -14.60 30.38
C ILE A 72 0.89 -15.01 29.05
N THR A 73 0.27 -14.65 27.93
CA THR A 73 0.68 -15.13 26.59
C THR A 73 1.69 -14.21 25.89
N GLY A 74 1.89 -12.99 26.42
CA GLY A 74 2.69 -11.94 25.78
C GLY A 74 2.05 -11.33 24.52
N ILE A 75 0.83 -11.72 24.15
CA ILE A 75 0.11 -11.17 23.00
C ILE A 75 -0.55 -9.86 23.41
N LYS A 76 -0.41 -8.80 22.61
CA LYS A 76 -1.03 -7.49 22.89
C LYS A 76 -2.56 -7.60 23.03
N TYR A 77 -3.13 -6.97 24.06
CA TYR A 77 -4.58 -6.92 24.31
C TYR A 77 -5.40 -6.59 23.06
N GLY A 78 -5.02 -5.56 22.30
CA GLY A 78 -5.73 -5.17 21.07
C GLY A 78 -5.77 -6.28 20.00
N THR A 79 -4.75 -7.13 19.94
CA THR A 79 -4.72 -8.31 19.04
C THR A 79 -5.67 -9.40 19.52
N LEU A 80 -5.70 -9.68 20.83
CA LEU A 80 -6.64 -10.63 21.42
C LEU A 80 -8.09 -10.16 21.26
N LEU A 81 -8.36 -8.88 21.49
CA LEU A 81 -9.66 -8.25 21.31
C LEU A 81 -10.14 -8.36 19.85
N TYR A 82 -9.27 -8.06 18.89
CA TYR A 82 -9.58 -8.23 17.47
C TYR A 82 -9.94 -9.67 17.12
N ARG A 83 -9.13 -10.65 17.57
CA ARG A 83 -9.39 -12.07 17.35
C ARG A 83 -10.73 -12.49 17.96
N TYR A 84 -10.98 -12.10 19.20
CA TYR A 84 -12.22 -12.40 19.91
C TYR A 84 -13.45 -11.84 19.19
N LYS A 85 -13.40 -10.58 18.74
CA LYS A 85 -14.47 -9.94 17.96
C LYS A 85 -14.73 -10.64 16.62
N ASN A 86 -13.71 -11.26 16.03
CA ASN A 86 -13.83 -12.08 14.82
C ASN A 86 -14.18 -13.55 15.11
N GLY A 87 -14.71 -13.84 16.30
CA GLY A 87 -15.17 -15.18 16.68
C GLY A 87 -14.07 -16.19 17.00
N LYS A 88 -12.80 -15.76 17.07
CA LYS A 88 -11.70 -16.65 17.48
C LYS A 88 -11.79 -16.97 18.97
N ARG A 89 -11.64 -18.24 19.31
CA ARG A 89 -11.68 -18.79 20.65
C ARG A 89 -10.53 -19.77 20.83
N ASP A 90 -10.27 -20.14 22.06
CA ASP A 90 -9.31 -21.18 22.44
C ASP A 90 -7.89 -20.96 21.88
N GLU A 91 -7.21 -22.02 21.42
CA GLU A 91 -5.89 -21.90 20.79
C GLU A 91 -5.87 -20.94 19.59
N GLU A 92 -7.00 -20.64 18.93
CA GLU A 92 -7.01 -19.64 17.87
C GLU A 92 -6.97 -18.20 18.42
N LEU A 93 -7.41 -18.02 19.65
CA LEU A 93 -7.39 -16.74 20.35
C LEU A 93 -6.00 -16.41 20.88
N TRP A 94 -5.36 -17.32 21.62
CA TRP A 94 -4.04 -17.08 22.25
C TRP A 94 -2.89 -17.86 21.62
N GLY A 95 -3.17 -18.74 20.67
CA GLY A 95 -2.11 -19.40 19.92
C GLY A 95 -1.26 -18.38 19.18
N ASN A 96 0.01 -18.75 19.02
CA ASN A 96 0.97 -17.97 18.26
C ASN A 96 0.44 -17.83 16.82
N SER A 97 -0.17 -16.70 16.48
CA SER A 97 -0.34 -16.32 15.07
C SER A 97 1.03 -16.15 14.41
N ASN A 98 2.11 -16.05 15.19
CA ASN A 98 3.49 -16.11 14.71
C ASN A 98 3.92 -17.53 14.27
N ALA A 99 3.22 -18.59 14.69
CA ALA A 99 3.39 -19.93 14.12
C ALA A 99 2.67 -20.06 12.77
N LYS A 100 1.56 -19.32 12.56
CA LYS A 100 0.88 -19.24 11.25
C LYS A 100 1.47 -18.13 10.34
N ASN A 101 2.19 -17.14 10.87
CA ASN A 101 2.98 -16.18 10.08
C ASN A 101 4.40 -16.68 9.74
N LYS A 102 4.81 -17.88 10.20
CA LYS A 102 5.81 -18.72 9.52
C LYS A 102 5.21 -19.62 8.43
N LYS A 103 3.98 -19.34 7.97
CA LYS A 103 3.44 -19.78 6.68
C LYS A 103 3.06 -18.58 5.78
N GLY A 104 3.87 -17.52 5.84
CA GLY A 104 3.87 -16.41 4.87
C GLY A 104 5.14 -16.34 4.02
N GLY A 105 6.15 -17.15 4.32
CA GLY A 105 7.10 -17.57 3.31
C GLY A 105 6.43 -18.69 2.54
N THR A 106 5.78 -18.38 1.41
CA THR A 106 5.59 -19.41 0.39
C THR A 106 6.96 -20.05 0.21
N ARG A 107 7.14 -21.33 0.57
CA ARG A 107 8.24 -22.10 -0.01
C ARG A 107 8.01 -21.94 -1.50
N LYS A 108 8.83 -21.11 -2.13
CA LYS A 108 8.79 -20.88 -3.56
C LYS A 108 8.89 -22.26 -4.18
N PRO A 109 7.90 -22.73 -4.96
CA PRO A 109 7.97 -24.06 -5.53
C PRO A 109 9.28 -24.20 -6.31
N GLU A 110 10.00 -25.28 -6.02
CA GLU A 110 11.23 -25.67 -6.72
C GLU A 110 10.83 -26.18 -8.09
N ILE A 111 10.72 -25.23 -9.03
CA ILE A 111 10.45 -25.51 -10.44
C ILE A 111 11.80 -25.60 -11.14
N TYR A 112 12.05 -26.73 -11.79
CA TYR A 112 13.24 -26.98 -12.58
C TYR A 112 12.96 -26.72 -14.06
N VAL A 113 13.95 -26.11 -14.73
CA VAL A 113 13.94 -25.82 -16.16
C VAL A 113 15.30 -26.12 -16.74
N MET A 114 15.34 -26.51 -18.01
CA MET A 114 16.60 -26.68 -18.74
C MET A 114 17.14 -25.33 -19.17
N TYR A 115 18.35 -24.98 -18.72
CA TYR A 115 19.04 -23.76 -19.11
C TYR A 115 20.47 -24.08 -19.53
N LYS A 116 20.83 -23.73 -20.78
CA LYS A 116 22.15 -24.02 -21.38
C LYS A 116 22.59 -25.50 -21.25
N GLY A 117 21.65 -26.42 -21.44
CA GLY A 117 21.93 -27.86 -21.35
C GLY A 117 22.04 -28.41 -19.92
N LYS A 118 21.75 -27.61 -18.89
CA LYS A 118 21.75 -28.02 -17.49
C LYS A 118 20.39 -27.80 -16.83
N GLU A 119 19.95 -28.75 -16.03
CA GLU A 119 18.76 -28.58 -15.18
C GLU A 119 19.05 -27.58 -14.06
N THR A 120 18.25 -26.52 -13.98
CA THR A 120 18.43 -25.41 -13.03
C THR A 120 17.08 -25.01 -12.43
N SER A 121 17.04 -24.71 -11.14
CA SER A 121 15.80 -24.22 -10.51
C SER A 121 15.49 -22.77 -10.92
N LEU A 122 14.23 -22.35 -10.93
CA LEU A 122 13.86 -20.94 -11.17
C LEU A 122 14.47 -19.98 -10.13
N ILE A 123 14.79 -20.48 -8.93
CA ILE A 123 15.46 -19.69 -7.88
C ILE A 123 16.91 -19.45 -8.25
N GLU A 124 17.65 -20.50 -8.65
CA GLU A 124 19.02 -20.37 -9.13
C GLU A 124 19.09 -19.56 -10.42
N LEU A 125 18.14 -19.76 -11.34
CA LEU A 125 18.04 -18.99 -12.55
C LEU A 125 17.81 -17.50 -12.24
N SER A 126 17.03 -17.17 -11.22
CA SER A 126 16.86 -15.80 -10.73
C SER A 126 18.18 -15.20 -10.26
N LYS A 127 19.02 -15.97 -9.54
CA LYS A 127 20.35 -15.55 -9.09
C LYS A 127 21.32 -15.36 -10.26
N ILE A 128 21.32 -16.29 -11.22
CA ILE A 128 22.22 -16.28 -12.39
C ILE A 128 21.88 -15.13 -13.35
N THR A 129 20.59 -14.88 -13.57
CA THR A 129 20.12 -13.95 -14.62
C THR A 129 19.76 -12.57 -14.09
N GLY A 130 19.62 -12.42 -12.77
CA GLY A 130 19.16 -11.18 -12.13
C GLY A 130 17.67 -10.87 -12.35
N ILE A 131 16.93 -11.74 -13.04
CA ILE A 131 15.48 -11.58 -13.22
C ILE A 131 14.79 -12.04 -11.94
N GLN A 132 13.86 -11.24 -11.44
CA GLN A 132 13.14 -11.54 -10.21
C GLN A 132 12.34 -12.86 -10.34
N TYR A 133 12.45 -13.75 -9.35
CA TYR A 133 11.75 -15.04 -9.31
C TYR A 133 10.25 -14.94 -9.64
N SER A 134 9.56 -13.90 -9.15
CA SER A 134 8.11 -13.70 -9.42
C SER A 134 7.81 -13.56 -10.91
N ILE A 135 8.70 -12.91 -11.67
CA ILE A 135 8.58 -12.75 -13.12
C ILE A 135 8.81 -14.08 -13.83
N LEU A 136 9.85 -14.82 -13.43
CA LEU A 136 10.16 -16.14 -13.96
C LEU A 136 8.99 -17.12 -13.73
N TYR A 137 8.47 -17.16 -12.50
CA TYR A 137 7.35 -18.01 -12.10
C TYR A 137 6.07 -17.71 -12.90
N GLN A 138 5.69 -16.43 -13.02
CA GLN A 138 4.47 -16.05 -13.74
C GLN A 138 4.54 -16.41 -15.22
N ARG A 139 5.69 -16.24 -15.87
CA ARG A 139 5.86 -16.54 -17.30
C ARG A 139 5.98 -18.03 -17.56
N TYR A 140 6.67 -18.76 -16.68
CA TYR A 140 6.68 -20.22 -16.70
C TYR A 140 5.26 -20.80 -16.59
N LYS A 141 4.44 -20.29 -15.66
CA LYS A 141 3.04 -20.71 -15.50
C LYS A 141 2.18 -20.45 -16.74
N LYS A 142 2.55 -19.48 -17.58
CA LYS A 142 1.90 -19.20 -18.87
C LYS A 142 2.36 -20.11 -20.01
N GLY A 143 3.33 -20.99 -19.77
CA GLY A 143 3.91 -21.88 -20.78
C GLY A 143 4.95 -21.22 -21.70
N GLU A 144 5.52 -20.08 -21.31
CA GLU A 144 6.58 -19.44 -22.10
C GLU A 144 7.89 -20.26 -22.03
N LYS A 145 8.59 -20.39 -23.17
CA LYS A 145 9.92 -21.01 -23.23
C LYS A 145 10.94 -20.17 -22.46
N ILE A 146 11.86 -20.84 -21.76
CA ILE A 146 12.79 -20.17 -20.85
C ILE A 146 13.70 -19.19 -21.60
N GLU A 147 14.13 -19.51 -22.81
CA GLU A 147 14.96 -18.64 -23.65
C GLU A 147 14.27 -17.30 -23.94
N ASP A 148 12.95 -17.32 -24.14
CA ASP A 148 12.16 -16.12 -24.43
C ASP A 148 11.87 -15.31 -23.16
N ILE A 149 11.65 -16.00 -22.03
CA ILE A 149 11.54 -15.37 -20.71
C ILE A 149 12.78 -14.53 -20.39
N LEU A 150 13.96 -15.08 -20.69
CA LEU A 150 15.25 -14.43 -20.44
C LEU A 150 15.50 -13.25 -21.39
N LYS A 151 15.06 -13.32 -22.66
CA LYS A 151 15.16 -12.21 -23.62
C LYS A 151 14.28 -11.02 -23.23
N LYS A 152 13.06 -11.27 -22.73
CA LYS A 152 12.07 -10.25 -22.31
C LYS A 152 12.40 -9.55 -20.98
N GLY A 153 13.48 -9.97 -20.28
CA GLY A 153 13.92 -9.42 -18.99
C GLY A 153 14.92 -8.27 -19.09
N LYS A 154 15.41 -7.93 -20.29
CA LYS A 154 16.16 -6.70 -20.48
C LYS A 154 15.20 -5.55 -20.19
N LYS A 155 15.37 -4.86 -19.04
CA LYS A 155 14.86 -3.50 -18.85
C LYS A 155 15.16 -2.80 -20.17
N THR A 156 14.13 -2.32 -20.86
CA THR A 156 14.33 -1.42 -21.99
C THR A 156 15.32 -0.39 -21.48
N LYS A 157 16.51 -0.33 -22.10
CA LYS A 157 17.46 0.73 -21.78
C LYS A 157 16.68 2.02 -22.05
N LEU A 158 16.27 2.69 -20.98
CA LEU A 158 15.60 3.98 -21.07
C LEU A 158 16.71 4.94 -21.43
N ASN A 159 16.86 5.13 -22.73
CA ASN A 159 17.82 6.04 -23.30
C ASN A 159 17.19 7.42 -23.43
N VAL A 160 18.01 8.43 -23.23
CA VAL A 160 17.66 9.84 -23.34
C VAL A 160 18.77 10.56 -24.08
N MET A 161 18.43 11.65 -24.74
CA MET A 161 19.43 12.51 -25.37
C MET A 161 19.96 13.49 -24.33
N TYR A 162 21.27 13.48 -24.09
CA TYR A 162 21.94 14.42 -23.21
C TYR A 162 23.19 14.95 -23.88
N LYS A 163 23.30 16.28 -24.02
CA LYS A 163 24.42 16.96 -24.71
C LYS A 163 24.75 16.35 -26.07
N GLY A 164 23.71 16.18 -26.89
CA GLY A 164 23.82 15.58 -28.23
C GLY A 164 24.14 14.08 -28.32
N LYS A 165 24.35 13.37 -27.19
CA LYS A 165 24.62 11.92 -27.17
C LYS A 165 23.43 11.15 -26.60
N GLU A 166 23.17 9.96 -27.15
CA GLU A 166 22.21 9.03 -26.56
C GLU A 166 22.87 8.32 -25.39
N ILE A 167 22.34 8.53 -24.19
CA ILE A 167 22.84 7.91 -22.95
C ILE A 167 21.68 7.26 -22.19
N SER A 168 21.98 6.26 -21.37
CA SER A 168 20.99 5.64 -20.49
C SER A 168 20.66 6.53 -19.29
N LEU A 169 19.47 6.35 -18.70
CA LEU A 169 19.13 7.02 -17.42
C LEU A 169 20.11 6.67 -16.28
N LEU A 170 20.84 5.55 -16.38
CA LEU A 170 21.87 5.19 -15.42
C LEU A 170 23.11 6.07 -15.60
N GLU A 171 23.62 6.17 -16.82
CA GLU A 171 24.73 7.07 -17.17
C GLU A 171 24.37 8.54 -16.85
N LEU A 172 23.12 8.94 -17.10
CA LEU A 172 22.64 10.27 -16.72
C LEU A 172 22.65 10.47 -15.19
N SER A 173 22.34 9.43 -14.41
CA SER A 173 22.40 9.47 -12.94
C SER A 173 23.82 9.71 -12.44
N GLU A 174 24.80 9.04 -13.04
CA GLU A 174 26.22 9.16 -12.71
C GLU A 174 26.77 10.55 -13.06
N ILE A 175 26.40 11.08 -14.24
CA ILE A 175 26.85 12.40 -14.71
C ILE A 175 26.25 13.53 -13.89
N THR A 176 24.96 13.44 -13.54
CA THR A 176 24.21 14.55 -12.93
C THR A 176 24.15 14.48 -11.40
N GLY A 177 24.51 13.34 -10.81
CA GLY A 177 24.31 13.07 -9.38
C GLY A 177 22.85 12.88 -8.96
N ILE A 178 21.89 12.98 -9.89
CA ILE A 178 20.47 12.76 -9.61
C ILE A 178 20.24 11.25 -9.50
N LYS A 179 19.59 10.80 -8.42
CA LYS A 179 19.32 9.37 -8.20
C LYS A 179 18.58 8.73 -9.40
N TYR A 180 19.05 7.57 -9.85
CA TYR A 180 18.43 6.80 -10.93
C TYR A 180 16.92 6.62 -10.76
N ILE A 181 16.47 6.30 -9.53
CA ILE A 181 15.04 6.12 -9.24
C ILE A 181 14.24 7.42 -9.49
N THR A 182 14.83 8.58 -9.21
CA THR A 182 14.24 9.90 -9.43
C THR A 182 14.15 10.19 -10.92
N LEU A 183 15.21 9.89 -11.68
CA LEU A 183 15.21 10.02 -13.14
C LEU A 183 14.17 9.10 -13.80
N VAL A 184 14.04 7.86 -13.35
CA VAL A 184 13.02 6.92 -13.86
C VAL A 184 11.60 7.44 -13.60
N THR A 185 11.33 7.93 -12.38
CA THR A 185 10.02 8.50 -12.04
C THR A 185 9.73 9.75 -12.86
N ARG A 186 10.71 10.65 -13.00
CA ARG A 186 10.57 11.87 -13.82
C ARG A 186 10.32 11.53 -15.29
N PHE A 187 11.07 10.58 -15.84
CA PHE A 187 10.89 10.09 -17.21
C PHE A 187 9.48 9.52 -17.45
N LYS A 188 9.00 8.66 -16.55
CA LYS A 188 7.65 8.06 -16.65
C LYS A 188 6.53 9.08 -16.53
N ASN A 189 6.70 10.07 -15.65
CA ASN A 189 5.70 11.11 -15.41
C ASN A 189 5.78 12.26 -16.44
N GLY A 190 6.78 12.27 -17.33
CA GLY A 190 7.01 13.36 -18.28
C GLY A 190 7.50 14.65 -17.61
N ASN A 191 8.10 14.56 -16.43
CA ASN A 191 8.73 15.68 -15.74
C ASN A 191 10.11 15.96 -16.32
N ASP A 192 10.65 17.15 -16.06
CA ASP A 192 12.04 17.41 -16.37
C ASP A 192 12.97 16.47 -15.58
N LEU A 193 13.93 15.90 -16.29
CA LEU A 193 14.94 15.02 -15.73
C LEU A 193 15.94 15.80 -14.87
N LEU A 194 16.26 17.04 -15.25
CA LEU A 194 17.35 17.82 -14.65
C LEU A 194 16.88 18.87 -13.64
N GLN A 195 15.58 19.16 -13.57
CA GLN A 195 15.05 20.16 -12.65
C GLN A 195 15.45 19.87 -11.19
N GLU A 196 16.02 20.86 -10.53
CA GLU A 196 16.21 20.85 -9.07
C GLU A 196 14.84 20.72 -8.39
N ASN A 197 14.75 20.07 -7.22
CA ASN A 197 13.48 19.85 -6.50
C ASN A 197 12.87 21.16 -5.95
N LYS A 198 12.48 22.10 -6.81
CA LYS A 198 11.71 23.30 -6.47
C LYS A 198 10.26 23.08 -6.88
N ARG A 199 9.38 22.89 -5.90
CA ARG A 199 7.93 22.77 -6.12
C ARG A 199 7.45 24.00 -6.92
N GLY A 200 6.84 23.77 -8.08
CA GLY A 200 6.22 24.82 -8.91
C GLY A 200 7.14 25.55 -9.89
N GLY A 201 8.37 25.09 -10.12
CA GLY A 201 9.29 25.75 -11.06
C GLY A 201 8.88 25.61 -12.54
N GLN A 202 8.98 26.70 -13.30
CA GLN A 202 8.83 26.70 -14.76
C GLN A 202 9.94 25.85 -15.42
N LEU A 203 9.57 25.08 -16.45
CA LEU A 203 10.51 24.23 -17.21
C LEU A 203 11.51 25.09 -17.97
N LYS A 204 12.80 24.93 -17.68
CA LYS A 204 13.92 25.60 -18.35
C LYS A 204 14.73 24.64 -19.22
N ALA A 205 15.32 25.16 -20.28
CA ALA A 205 16.26 24.47 -21.13
C ALA A 205 17.38 25.44 -21.52
N GLU A 206 18.58 24.92 -21.70
CA GLU A 206 19.69 25.69 -22.27
C GLU A 206 19.38 26.02 -23.74
N TYR A 207 19.51 27.30 -24.10
CA TYR A 207 19.37 27.84 -25.44
C TYR A 207 20.58 28.74 -25.71
N ASP A 208 21.42 28.36 -26.69
CA ASP A 208 22.65 29.09 -27.07
C ASP A 208 23.54 29.51 -25.89
N GLY A 209 23.66 28.65 -24.87
CA GLY A 209 24.49 28.87 -23.67
C GLY A 209 23.78 29.54 -22.50
N GLU A 210 22.51 29.94 -22.64
CA GLU A 210 21.71 30.55 -21.57
C GLU A 210 20.54 29.65 -21.12
N GLU A 211 20.19 29.65 -19.83
CA GLU A 211 19.01 28.95 -19.33
C GLU A 211 17.72 29.75 -19.56
N LEU A 212 16.92 29.33 -20.54
CA LEU A 212 15.63 29.95 -20.87
C LEU A 212 14.45 29.02 -20.56
N THR A 213 13.30 29.60 -20.24
CA THR A 213 12.06 28.82 -20.11
C THR A 213 11.59 28.31 -21.47
N LEU A 214 10.87 27.18 -21.50
CA LEU A 214 10.28 26.68 -22.76
C LEU A 214 9.35 27.71 -23.43
N SER A 215 8.71 28.58 -22.64
CA SER A 215 7.90 29.69 -23.15
C SER A 215 8.76 30.74 -23.86
N GLN A 216 9.89 31.14 -23.28
CA GLN A 216 10.85 32.05 -23.93
C GLN A 216 11.43 31.43 -25.20
N ILE A 217 11.82 30.16 -25.18
CA ILE A 217 12.34 29.44 -26.35
C ILE A 217 11.27 29.37 -27.46
N SER A 218 10.00 29.15 -27.11
CA SER A 218 8.90 29.16 -28.08
C SER A 218 8.77 30.50 -28.80
N LYS A 219 8.88 31.62 -28.04
CA LYS A 219 8.84 32.98 -28.59
C LYS A 219 10.02 33.27 -29.51
N ILE A 220 11.22 32.85 -29.13
CA ILE A 220 12.46 33.10 -29.90
C ILE A 220 12.48 32.28 -31.19
N THR A 221 12.11 31.00 -31.11
CA THR A 221 12.34 30.04 -32.20
C THR A 221 11.13 29.88 -33.14
N GLY A 222 9.96 30.33 -32.68
CA GLY A 222 8.67 30.13 -33.36
C GLY A 222 8.15 28.69 -33.29
N VAL A 223 8.82 27.80 -32.55
CA VAL A 223 8.35 26.43 -32.35
C VAL A 223 7.21 26.44 -31.33
N PRO A 224 6.05 25.79 -31.61
CA PRO A 224 4.94 25.77 -30.67
C PRO A 224 5.35 25.23 -29.30
N LEU A 225 4.93 25.92 -28.23
CA LEU A 225 5.22 25.52 -26.85
C LEU A 225 4.83 24.06 -26.56
N SER A 226 3.72 23.59 -27.12
CA SER A 226 3.27 22.20 -27.03
C SER A 226 4.27 21.21 -27.67
N THR A 227 4.88 21.59 -28.79
CA THR A 227 5.93 20.82 -29.46
C THR A 227 7.21 20.79 -28.63
N LEU A 228 7.61 21.92 -28.07
CA LEU A 228 8.74 21.99 -27.14
C LEU A 228 8.50 21.11 -25.93
N HIS A 229 7.34 21.19 -25.27
CA HIS A 229 6.99 20.28 -24.16
C HIS A 229 7.05 18.81 -24.57
N ARG A 230 6.46 18.44 -25.72
CA ARG A 230 6.49 17.06 -26.20
C ARG A 230 7.91 16.56 -26.44
N ARG A 231 8.75 17.36 -27.09
CA ARG A 231 10.17 17.04 -27.35
C ARG A 231 10.95 16.94 -26.04
N TYR A 232 10.70 17.88 -25.14
CA TYR A 232 11.31 17.91 -23.82
C TYR A 232 10.92 16.68 -22.97
N ARG A 233 9.66 16.24 -23.01
CA ARG A 233 9.18 14.99 -22.39
C ARG A 233 9.85 13.74 -22.97
N LYS A 234 10.20 13.77 -24.25
CA LYS A 234 10.96 12.69 -24.92
C LYS A 234 12.47 12.73 -24.60
N GLY A 235 12.91 13.62 -23.71
CA GLY A 235 14.32 13.81 -23.40
C GLY A 235 15.11 14.51 -24.51
N ILE A 236 14.45 15.12 -25.50
CA ILE A 236 15.15 15.93 -26.51
C ILE A 236 15.56 17.25 -25.85
N ARG A 237 16.83 17.64 -26.03
CA ARG A 237 17.46 18.84 -25.48
C ARG A 237 18.29 19.53 -26.58
N ASP A 238 18.89 20.67 -26.23
CA ASP A 238 19.78 21.46 -27.08
C ASP A 238 19.13 21.91 -28.39
N ARG A 239 19.92 22.24 -29.43
CA ARG A 239 19.45 22.71 -30.74
C ARG A 239 18.34 21.86 -31.36
N ARG A 240 18.29 20.56 -31.03
CA ARG A 240 17.24 19.64 -31.49
C ARG A 240 15.89 19.91 -30.83
N LEU A 241 15.86 20.41 -29.60
CA LEU A 241 14.63 20.78 -28.91
C LEU A 241 13.83 21.81 -29.71
N TRP A 242 14.51 22.82 -30.26
CA TRP A 242 13.90 23.90 -31.05
C TRP A 242 14.16 23.84 -32.56
N ALA A 243 14.67 22.72 -33.09
CA ALA A 243 14.84 22.55 -34.53
C ALA A 243 13.47 22.53 -35.25
N ARG A 244 13.32 23.27 -36.35
CA ARG A 244 12.03 23.32 -37.09
C ARG A 244 11.67 21.97 -37.73
N ASN A 245 12.64 21.16 -38.13
CA ASN A 245 12.46 19.78 -38.58
C ASN A 245 13.34 18.81 -37.77
N ILE A 246 12.73 17.76 -37.21
CA ILE A 246 13.46 16.62 -36.63
C ILE A 246 13.10 15.41 -37.48
N TYR A 247 14.00 15.00 -38.37
CA TYR A 247 13.94 13.66 -38.95
C TYR A 247 14.33 12.68 -37.84
N ILE A 248 13.34 12.01 -37.25
CA ILE A 248 13.57 10.85 -36.40
C ILE A 248 13.66 9.67 -37.36
N LYS A 249 14.88 9.18 -37.62
CA LYS A 249 15.09 7.85 -38.24
C LYS A 249 14.80 6.77 -37.21
#